data_AF-A0A0U1DBP9-F1
#
_entry.id   AF-A0A0U1DBP9-F1
#
_cell.length_a   1.000
_cell.length_b   1.000
_cell.length_c   1.000
_cell.angle_alpha   90.00
_cell.angle_beta   90.00
_cell.angle_gamma   90.00
#
_symmetry.space_group_name_H-M   'P 1'
#
loop_
_entity.id
_entity.type
_entity.pdbx_description
1 polymer ?
#
loop_
_entity_poly.entity_id
_entity_poly.type
_entity_poly.pdbx_seq_one_letter_code
_entity_poly.pdbx_strand_id
1 'polypeptide(L)'
;MGWTPLWFPVGHDGGGNIYAADLAPAAHGYRGQVIYLDHESPAGAMHCNESFTEMLVHGRKGTRSWPVEDGATASIDEWNADTEVLCTGGRDRPVDLGPLLNHPRIHAICTAGRPLADPRQLTRFPALDFLSMGLAEWRALLDAELVPPQLLAAEIFDDDSELAATVTTANDLLGLFGRPLIEMTQMRGWRQRNLMDRLREICWDS
;
A
#
# COMPACT_ATOMS: atom_id res chain seq x y z
N MET A 1 -1.86 -11.25 -18.65
CA MET A 1 -0.50 -11.32 -18.07
C MET A 1 0.49 -10.82 -19.12
N GLY A 2 0.83 -9.53 -19.02
CA GLY A 2 1.55 -8.77 -20.03
C GLY A 2 3.02 -8.58 -19.65
N TRP A 3 3.81 -9.63 -19.80
CA TRP A 3 5.27 -9.59 -19.74
C TRP A 3 5.85 -9.93 -21.10
N THR A 4 6.83 -9.14 -21.55
CA THR A 4 7.54 -9.35 -22.81
C THR A 4 9.04 -9.49 -22.52
N PRO A 5 9.77 -10.38 -23.22
CA PRO A 5 11.23 -10.47 -23.10
C PRO A 5 11.95 -9.18 -23.55
N LEU A 6 11.21 -8.22 -24.13
CA LEU A 6 11.71 -6.92 -24.55
C LEU A 6 11.64 -5.86 -23.44
N TRP A 7 11.28 -6.24 -22.21
CA TRP A 7 11.46 -5.42 -21.03
C TRP A 7 12.68 -5.90 -20.28
N PHE A 8 13.75 -5.11 -20.35
CA PHE A 8 15.04 -5.45 -19.77
C PHE A 8 15.16 -4.86 -18.36
N PRO A 9 15.19 -5.65 -17.27
CA PRO A 9 15.34 -5.13 -15.93
C PRO A 9 16.66 -4.37 -15.75
N VAL A 10 16.59 -3.17 -15.21
CA VAL A 10 17.76 -2.30 -14.97
C VAL A 10 17.93 -1.94 -13.49
N GLY A 11 16.94 -2.23 -12.65
CA GLY A 11 17.02 -2.00 -11.21
C GLY A 11 15.76 -2.45 -10.48
N HIS A 12 15.79 -2.38 -9.15
CA HIS A 12 14.66 -2.65 -8.26
C HIS A 12 14.67 -1.66 -7.10
N ASP A 13 13.53 -1.49 -6.42
CA ASP A 13 13.43 -0.68 -5.20
C ASP A 13 13.68 -1.48 -3.91
N GLY A 14 13.79 -2.81 -4.02
CA GLY A 14 14.04 -3.71 -2.89
C GLY A 14 12.78 -4.32 -2.30
N GLY A 15 11.60 -3.81 -2.69
CA GLY A 15 10.29 -4.34 -2.34
C GLY A 15 9.70 -5.23 -3.43
N GLY A 16 10.53 -5.90 -4.25
CA GLY A 16 10.04 -6.78 -5.31
C GLY A 16 9.64 -6.07 -6.62
N ASN A 17 9.56 -4.75 -6.65
CA ASN A 17 9.24 -3.99 -7.86
C ASN A 17 10.46 -3.82 -8.76
N ILE A 18 10.22 -3.76 -10.08
CA ILE A 18 11.27 -3.75 -11.09
C ILE A 18 11.19 -2.49 -11.95
N TYR A 19 12.32 -1.83 -12.14
CA TYR A 19 12.51 -0.85 -13.21
C TYR A 19 13.05 -1.57 -14.44
N ALA A 20 12.39 -1.43 -15.57
CA ALA A 20 12.81 -2.06 -16.83
C ALA A 20 12.93 -1.04 -17.96
N ALA A 21 13.93 -1.21 -18.82
CA ALA A 21 13.98 -0.51 -20.09
C ALA A 21 13.04 -1.20 -21.08
N ASP A 22 12.10 -0.45 -21.62
CA ASP A 22 11.10 -0.95 -22.57
C ASP A 22 11.64 -0.87 -24.01
N LEU A 23 11.92 -2.02 -24.59
CA LEU A 23 12.40 -2.15 -25.97
C LEU A 23 11.28 -2.39 -26.98
N ALA A 24 10.02 -2.49 -26.54
CA ALA A 24 8.84 -2.70 -27.36
C ALA A 24 7.67 -1.82 -26.89
N PRO A 25 7.81 -0.50 -26.92
CA PRO A 25 6.79 0.42 -26.44
C PRO A 25 5.51 0.33 -27.27
N ALA A 26 4.39 0.69 -26.65
CA ALA A 26 3.12 0.92 -27.35
C ALA A 26 3.22 2.12 -28.32
N ALA A 27 2.18 2.35 -29.11
CA ALA A 27 2.17 3.33 -30.22
C ALA A 27 2.59 4.77 -29.85
N HIS A 28 2.47 5.16 -28.58
CA HIS A 28 2.84 6.49 -28.07
C HIS A 28 4.06 6.49 -27.12
N GLY A 29 4.72 5.34 -26.94
CA GLY A 29 5.92 5.24 -26.10
C GLY A 29 7.21 5.37 -26.91
N TYR A 30 8.33 5.47 -26.19
CA TYR A 30 9.66 5.61 -26.78
C TYR A 30 10.52 4.40 -26.46
N ARG A 31 11.29 3.92 -27.44
CA ARG A 31 12.17 2.78 -27.22
C ARG A 31 13.29 3.18 -26.25
N GLY A 32 13.44 2.42 -25.17
CA GLY A 32 14.39 2.71 -24.10
C GLY A 32 13.82 3.57 -22.96
N GLN A 33 12.52 3.90 -23.01
CA GLN A 33 11.82 4.45 -21.85
C GLN A 33 11.93 3.50 -20.66
N VAL A 34 11.99 4.05 -19.46
CA VAL A 34 11.98 3.30 -18.23
C VAL A 34 10.53 3.12 -17.80
N ILE A 35 10.13 1.86 -17.64
CA ILE A 35 8.85 1.47 -17.06
C ILE A 35 9.07 0.86 -15.68
N TYR A 36 8.07 1.02 -14.82
CA TYR A 36 8.00 0.45 -13.49
C TYR A 36 6.98 -0.69 -13.48
N LEU A 37 7.41 -1.84 -13.00
CA LEU A 37 6.61 -3.03 -12.81
C LEU A 37 6.38 -3.16 -11.32
N ASP A 38 5.14 -2.85 -10.93
CA ASP A 38 4.66 -3.07 -9.58
C ASP A 38 4.36 -4.57 -9.39
N HIS A 39 4.87 -5.15 -8.31
CA HIS A 39 4.69 -6.57 -8.02
C HIS A 39 3.36 -6.88 -7.31
N GLU A 40 2.68 -5.87 -6.78
CA GLU A 40 1.38 -5.94 -6.10
C GLU A 40 0.24 -5.56 -7.04
N SER A 41 0.50 -4.71 -8.04
CA SER A 41 -0.52 -4.29 -8.99
C SER A 41 -0.59 -5.19 -10.23
N PRO A 42 -1.76 -5.75 -10.58
CA PRO A 42 -1.95 -6.44 -11.85
C PRO A 42 -1.99 -5.46 -13.05
N ALA A 43 -1.99 -4.15 -12.80
CA ALA A 43 -2.21 -3.09 -13.77
C ALA A 43 -0.97 -2.74 -14.61
N GLY A 44 -0.39 -3.74 -15.30
CA GLY A 44 0.61 -3.52 -16.35
C GLY A 44 1.86 -2.72 -15.92
N ALA A 45 2.61 -2.26 -16.91
CA ALA A 45 3.82 -1.46 -16.68
C ALA A 45 3.49 0.04 -16.67
N MET A 46 4.00 0.78 -15.68
CA MET A 46 3.82 2.23 -15.58
C MET A 46 4.99 2.94 -16.24
N HIS A 47 4.75 4.00 -17.01
CA HIS A 47 5.84 4.86 -17.47
C HIS A 47 6.50 5.54 -16.25
N CYS A 48 7.82 5.49 -16.18
CA CYS A 48 8.61 6.07 -15.12
C CYS A 48 9.45 7.24 -15.66
N ASN A 49 10.24 7.02 -16.71
CA ASN A 49 11.13 8.05 -17.26
C ASN A 49 11.40 7.84 -18.75
N GLU A 50 11.82 8.88 -19.45
CA GLU A 50 12.15 8.84 -20.88
C GLU A 50 13.41 7.99 -21.16
N SER A 51 14.36 7.92 -20.23
CA SER A 51 15.55 7.07 -20.36
C SER A 51 16.23 6.75 -19.03
N PHE A 52 17.07 5.71 -19.04
CA PHE A 52 17.92 5.35 -17.90
C PHE A 52 18.97 6.43 -17.58
N THR A 53 19.44 7.16 -18.59
CA THR A 53 20.39 8.28 -18.43
C THR A 53 19.78 9.41 -17.62
N GLU A 54 18.53 9.79 -17.90
CA GLU A 54 17.81 10.82 -17.13
C GLU A 54 17.67 10.42 -15.65
N MET A 55 17.46 9.13 -15.38
CA MET A 55 17.33 8.63 -14.02
C MET A 55 18.68 8.59 -13.27
N LEU A 56 19.72 8.02 -13.87
CA LEU A 56 21.01 7.80 -13.19
C LEU A 56 21.95 9.00 -13.22
N VAL A 57 22.11 9.63 -14.39
CA VAL A 57 23.09 10.70 -14.60
C VAL A 57 22.54 12.03 -14.15
N HIS A 58 21.24 12.26 -14.39
CA HIS A 58 20.58 13.53 -14.07
C HIS A 58 19.73 13.47 -12.79
N GLY A 59 19.66 12.31 -12.13
CA GLY A 59 18.97 12.14 -10.85
C GLY A 59 17.47 12.43 -10.92
N ARG A 60 16.86 12.43 -12.10
CA ARG A 60 15.44 12.74 -12.26
C ARG A 60 14.62 11.55 -11.80
N LYS A 61 13.97 11.70 -10.65
CA LYS A 61 12.99 10.72 -10.17
C LYS A 61 11.81 10.72 -11.14
N GLY A 62 11.55 9.56 -11.74
CA GLY A 62 10.44 9.39 -12.65
C GLY A 62 9.10 9.63 -11.96
N THR A 63 8.17 10.30 -12.64
CA THR A 63 6.78 10.41 -12.19
C THR A 63 6.04 9.15 -12.64
N ARG A 64 5.56 8.37 -11.69
CA ARG A 64 4.77 7.18 -11.96
C ARG A 64 3.34 7.63 -12.29
N SER A 65 2.91 7.44 -13.53
CA SER A 65 1.50 7.63 -13.90
C SER A 65 0.80 6.28 -13.79
N TRP A 66 -0.07 6.13 -12.80
CA TRP A 66 -1.01 5.01 -12.76
C TRP A 66 -1.85 5.02 -14.04
N PRO A 67 -2.18 3.84 -14.62
CA PRO A 67 -3.36 3.77 -15.48
C PRO A 67 -4.49 4.43 -14.69
N VAL A 68 -5.16 5.41 -15.30
CA VAL A 68 -6.24 6.18 -14.68
C VAL A 68 -7.04 5.24 -13.79
N GLU A 69 -6.97 5.47 -12.48
CA GLU A 69 -7.81 4.75 -11.53
C GLU A 69 -9.23 4.91 -12.05
N ASP A 70 -9.90 3.79 -12.32
CA ASP A 70 -11.29 3.79 -12.73
C ASP A 70 -12.04 4.70 -11.75
N GLY A 71 -12.92 5.60 -12.22
CA GLY A 71 -13.40 6.78 -11.48
C GLY A 71 -14.14 6.52 -10.14
N ALA A 72 -14.18 5.26 -9.71
CA ALA A 72 -14.61 4.75 -8.42
C ALA A 72 -13.57 4.92 -7.31
N THR A 73 -12.26 5.00 -7.60
CA THR A 73 -11.23 5.31 -6.60
C THR A 73 -10.93 6.79 -6.61
N ALA A 74 -10.95 7.43 -5.45
CA ALA A 74 -10.62 8.85 -5.33
C ALA A 74 -9.86 9.16 -4.04
N SER A 75 -9.09 10.25 -4.11
CA SER A 75 -8.54 10.87 -2.91
C SER A 75 -9.57 11.71 -2.18
N ILE A 76 -9.30 12.06 -0.91
CA ILE A 76 -10.21 12.92 -0.14
C ILE A 76 -10.40 14.33 -0.74
N ASP A 77 -9.47 14.75 -1.60
CA ASP A 77 -9.55 16.05 -2.27
C ASP A 77 -10.25 15.96 -3.65
N GLU A 78 -10.48 14.77 -4.19
CA GLU A 78 -10.90 14.55 -5.59
C GLU A 78 -12.12 13.61 -5.74
N TRP A 79 -12.85 13.35 -4.65
CA TRP A 79 -14.02 12.47 -4.65
C TRP A 79 -15.24 13.06 -5.37
N ASN A 80 -16.14 12.18 -5.78
CA ASN A 80 -17.42 12.50 -6.41
C ASN A 80 -18.53 11.51 -5.98
N ALA A 81 -19.74 11.67 -6.49
CA ALA A 81 -20.90 10.86 -6.09
C ALA A 81 -20.80 9.37 -6.47
N ASP A 82 -19.95 9.02 -7.44
CA ASP A 82 -19.68 7.67 -7.90
C ASP A 82 -18.46 7.04 -7.22
N THR A 83 -17.81 7.72 -6.27
CA THR A 83 -16.68 7.18 -5.50
C THR A 83 -17.12 5.98 -4.65
N GLU A 84 -16.40 4.87 -4.80
CA GLU A 84 -16.61 3.60 -4.10
C GLU A 84 -15.44 3.27 -3.16
N VAL A 85 -14.23 3.71 -3.53
CA VAL A 85 -12.99 3.52 -2.77
C VAL A 85 -12.36 4.87 -2.46
N LEU A 86 -12.11 5.13 -1.18
CA LEU A 86 -11.48 6.37 -0.71
C LEU A 86 -10.06 6.12 -0.22
N CYS A 87 -9.07 6.67 -0.92
CA CYS A 87 -7.66 6.58 -0.54
C CYS A 87 -7.15 7.94 -0.07
N THR A 88 -6.84 8.08 1.22
CA THR A 88 -6.56 9.40 1.81
C THR A 88 -5.14 9.94 1.55
N GLY A 89 -4.38 9.41 0.58
CA GLY A 89 -2.92 9.57 0.47
C GLY A 89 -2.34 10.97 0.79
N GLY A 90 -1.13 11.02 1.38
CA GLY A 90 -0.29 12.22 1.49
C GLY A 90 -0.67 13.29 2.55
N ARG A 91 0.33 13.68 3.34
CA ARG A 91 0.45 14.76 4.39
C ARG A 91 0.13 14.37 5.84
N ASP A 92 0.96 14.88 6.76
CA ASP A 92 1.02 14.59 8.20
C ASP A 92 -0.14 15.15 9.07
N ARG A 93 -1.32 15.38 8.50
CA ARG A 93 -2.47 15.88 9.26
C ARG A 93 -3.53 14.80 9.44
N PRO A 94 -4.27 14.79 10.56
CA PRO A 94 -5.43 13.92 10.70
C PRO A 94 -6.43 14.12 9.55
N VAL A 95 -7.00 13.03 9.05
CA VAL A 95 -7.96 13.03 7.95
C VAL A 95 -9.36 13.31 8.49
N ASP A 96 -10.01 14.35 7.98
CA ASP A 96 -11.41 14.66 8.31
C ASP A 96 -12.36 14.10 7.23
N LEU A 97 -13.14 13.08 7.58
CA LEU A 97 -14.13 12.46 6.69
C LEU A 97 -15.47 13.20 6.68
N GLY A 98 -15.60 14.31 7.42
CA GLY A 98 -16.83 15.10 7.55
C GLY A 98 -17.57 15.41 6.24
N PRO A 99 -16.88 15.81 5.15
CA PRO A 99 -17.52 16.08 3.85
C PRO A 99 -18.16 14.85 3.19
N LEU A 100 -17.74 13.65 3.57
CA LEU A 100 -18.08 12.38 2.94
C LEU A 100 -19.12 11.56 3.73
N LEU A 101 -19.57 12.07 4.88
CA LEU A 101 -20.44 11.29 5.76
C LEU A 101 -21.74 10.90 5.05
N ASN A 102 -22.15 9.65 5.26
CA ASN A 102 -23.31 9.01 4.63
C ASN A 102 -23.19 8.82 3.11
N HIS A 103 -21.98 8.88 2.54
CA HIS A 103 -21.78 8.50 1.15
C HIS A 103 -22.29 7.08 0.91
N PRO A 104 -23.23 6.86 -0.04
CA PRO A 104 -23.95 5.59 -0.13
C PRO A 104 -23.12 4.47 -0.79
N ARG A 105 -22.06 4.84 -1.52
CA ARG A 105 -21.26 3.89 -2.33
C ARG A 105 -19.87 3.63 -1.80
N ILE A 106 -19.36 4.44 -0.85
CA ILE A 106 -18.03 4.22 -0.29
C ILE A 106 -18.10 2.95 0.56
N HIS A 107 -17.49 1.90 0.05
CA HIS A 107 -17.40 0.61 0.72
C HIS A 107 -15.97 0.31 1.21
N ALA A 108 -14.96 0.99 0.67
CA ALA A 108 -13.56 0.86 1.07
C ALA A 108 -12.95 2.20 1.47
N ILE A 109 -12.26 2.25 2.62
CA ILE A 109 -11.47 3.41 3.07
C ILE A 109 -10.05 2.96 3.40
N CYS A 110 -9.06 3.64 2.83
CA CYS A 110 -7.64 3.42 3.09
C CYS A 110 -6.99 4.68 3.66
N THR A 111 -6.55 4.63 4.94
CA THR A 111 -5.94 5.78 5.61
C THR A 111 -4.43 5.88 5.40
N ALA A 112 -3.78 4.82 4.89
CA ALA A 112 -2.33 4.74 4.72
C ALA A 112 -1.56 5.16 5.99
N GLY A 113 -2.02 4.70 7.16
CA GLY A 113 -1.43 5.01 8.46
C GLY A 113 -1.72 6.42 9.00
N ARG A 114 -2.57 7.23 8.34
CA ARG A 114 -2.96 8.55 8.85
C ARG A 114 -4.05 8.41 9.92
N PRO A 115 -3.96 9.14 11.04
CA PRO A 115 -5.03 9.18 12.03
C PRO A 115 -6.26 9.90 11.47
N LEU A 116 -7.45 9.48 11.89
CA LEU A 116 -8.69 10.21 11.61
C LEU A 116 -8.85 11.38 12.59
N ALA A 117 -9.45 12.47 12.13
CA ALA A 117 -9.78 13.62 12.98
C ALA A 117 -10.81 13.25 14.05
N ASP A 118 -11.80 12.42 13.70
CA ASP A 118 -12.74 11.79 14.64
C ASP A 118 -13.03 10.35 14.19
N PRO A 119 -12.60 9.32 14.96
CA PRO A 119 -12.85 7.92 14.62
C PRO A 119 -14.33 7.55 14.49
N ARG A 120 -15.25 8.29 15.13
CA ARG A 120 -16.70 8.03 15.04
C ARG A 120 -17.26 8.25 13.64
N GLN A 121 -16.55 9.00 12.79
CA GLN A 121 -16.96 9.25 11.41
C GLN A 121 -17.11 7.95 10.61
N LEU A 122 -16.33 6.90 10.91
CA LEU A 122 -16.41 5.60 10.25
C LEU A 122 -17.78 4.93 10.40
N THR A 123 -18.48 5.17 11.51
CA THR A 123 -19.83 4.62 11.77
C THR A 123 -20.90 5.22 10.84
N ARG A 124 -20.57 6.29 10.11
CA ARG A 124 -21.49 7.02 9.24
C ARG A 124 -21.37 6.62 7.76
N PHE A 125 -20.64 5.54 7.45
CA PHE A 125 -20.54 4.97 6.10
C PHE A 125 -21.31 3.65 6.03
N PRO A 126 -22.55 3.67 5.48
CA PRO A 126 -23.45 2.51 5.56
C PRO A 126 -22.99 1.32 4.70
N ALA A 127 -22.23 1.58 3.63
CA ALA A 127 -21.72 0.56 2.72
C ALA A 127 -20.30 0.09 3.08
N LEU A 128 -19.66 0.65 4.11
CA LEU A 128 -18.27 0.36 4.47
C LEU A 128 -18.08 -1.11 4.84
N ASP A 129 -17.40 -1.87 4.00
CA ASP A 129 -17.09 -3.28 4.22
C ASP A 129 -15.59 -3.58 4.29
N PHE A 130 -14.74 -2.63 3.86
CA PHE A 130 -13.29 -2.70 3.95
C PHE A 130 -12.69 -1.45 4.60
N LEU A 131 -11.79 -1.66 5.56
CA LEU A 131 -11.02 -0.59 6.20
C LEU A 131 -9.53 -0.97 6.24
N SER A 132 -8.69 -0.06 5.78
CA SER A 132 -7.23 -0.15 5.86
C SER A 132 -6.69 1.03 6.66
N MET A 133 -5.98 0.74 7.76
CA MET A 133 -5.39 1.77 8.62
C MET A 133 -4.19 1.26 9.43
N GLY A 134 -3.51 2.19 10.09
CA GLY A 134 -2.35 1.89 10.93
C GLY A 134 -2.66 1.06 12.16
N LEU A 135 -1.64 0.38 12.69
CA LEU A 135 -1.75 -0.43 13.91
C LEU A 135 -2.24 0.43 15.10
N ALA A 136 -1.70 1.64 15.24
CA ALA A 136 -2.08 2.56 16.32
C ALA A 136 -3.56 3.00 16.21
N GLU A 137 -4.03 3.29 15.00
CA GLU A 137 -5.42 3.67 14.75
C GLU A 137 -6.38 2.51 15.00
N TRP A 138 -6.03 1.29 14.60
CA TRP A 138 -6.81 0.09 14.91
C TRP A 138 -6.96 -0.13 16.40
N ARG A 139 -5.86 0.02 17.17
CA ARG A 139 -5.91 -0.05 18.64
C ARG A 139 -6.85 1.00 19.21
N ALA A 140 -6.76 2.25 18.75
CA ALA A 140 -7.65 3.31 19.20
C ALA A 140 -9.13 3.03 18.91
N LEU A 141 -9.46 2.42 17.75
CA LEU A 141 -10.83 2.01 17.43
C LEU A 141 -11.34 0.88 18.33
N LEU A 142 -10.52 -0.14 18.55
CA LEU A 142 -10.86 -1.28 19.42
C LEU A 142 -11.08 -0.82 20.87
N ASP A 143 -10.15 -0.02 21.41
CA ASP A 143 -10.21 0.47 22.78
C ASP A 143 -11.41 1.41 23.00
N ALA A 144 -11.87 2.11 21.95
CA ALA A 144 -13.04 2.98 21.97
C ALA A 144 -14.36 2.26 21.62
N GLU A 145 -14.32 0.97 21.29
CA GLU A 145 -15.48 0.19 20.80
C GLU A 145 -16.16 0.81 19.56
N LEU A 146 -15.35 1.38 18.65
CA LEU A 146 -15.82 2.10 17.46
C LEU A 146 -15.63 1.33 16.15
N VAL A 147 -15.23 0.06 16.21
CA VAL A 147 -15.07 -0.78 15.02
C VAL A 147 -16.43 -0.94 14.33
N PRO A 148 -16.57 -0.56 13.04
CA PRO A 148 -17.83 -0.68 12.33
C PRO A 148 -18.25 -2.17 12.22
N PRO A 149 -19.45 -2.54 12.71
CA PRO A 149 -19.86 -3.95 12.80
C PRO A 149 -20.17 -4.61 11.45
N GLN A 150 -20.26 -3.82 10.38
CA GLN A 150 -20.51 -4.32 9.02
C GLN A 150 -19.25 -4.69 8.24
N LEU A 151 -18.05 -4.46 8.81
CA LEU A 151 -16.79 -4.77 8.12
C LEU A 151 -16.71 -6.26 7.76
N LEU A 152 -16.32 -6.53 6.52
CA LEU A 152 -16.04 -7.86 5.99
C LEU A 152 -14.54 -8.12 5.92
N ALA A 153 -13.73 -7.08 5.76
CA ALA A 153 -12.29 -7.16 5.69
C ALA A 153 -11.63 -5.96 6.39
N ALA A 154 -10.45 -6.21 6.94
CA ALA A 154 -9.62 -5.24 7.63
C ALA A 154 -8.16 -5.46 7.23
N GLU A 155 -7.47 -4.36 6.94
CA GLU A 155 -6.03 -4.35 6.71
C GLU A 155 -5.34 -3.53 7.82
N ILE A 156 -4.33 -4.12 8.44
CA ILE A 156 -3.45 -3.46 9.40
C ILE A 156 -2.16 -3.09 8.65
N PHE A 157 -1.99 -1.81 8.34
CA PHE A 157 -0.87 -1.29 7.57
C PHE A 157 0.17 -0.66 8.49
N ASP A 158 1.35 -1.26 8.66
CA ASP A 158 2.47 -0.62 9.38
C ASP A 158 3.80 -1.30 9.04
N ASP A 159 4.66 -0.58 8.30
CA ASP A 159 5.96 -1.05 7.81
C ASP A 159 6.94 -1.41 8.95
N ASP A 160 6.78 -0.81 10.14
CA ASP A 160 7.70 -0.96 11.28
C ASP A 160 7.05 -1.69 12.48
N SER A 161 5.83 -2.22 12.31
CA SER A 161 5.12 -2.89 13.42
C SER A 161 5.77 -4.19 13.88
N GLU A 162 5.80 -4.41 15.20
CA GLU A 162 6.16 -5.71 15.75
C GLU A 162 5.08 -6.74 15.39
N LEU A 163 5.47 -7.84 14.73
CA LEU A 163 4.56 -8.90 14.30
C LEU A 163 3.61 -9.39 15.42
N ALA A 164 4.09 -9.45 16.65
CA ALA A 164 3.28 -9.86 17.80
C ALA A 164 2.14 -8.87 18.10
N ALA A 165 2.38 -7.56 17.97
CA ALA A 165 1.38 -6.52 18.18
C ALA A 165 0.34 -6.54 17.05
N THR A 166 0.79 -6.75 15.81
CA THR A 166 -0.08 -6.89 14.64
C THR A 166 -1.00 -8.11 14.76
N VAL A 167 -0.47 -9.28 15.12
CA VAL A 167 -1.28 -10.49 15.31
C VAL A 167 -2.24 -10.37 16.50
N THR A 168 -1.81 -9.72 17.59
CA THR A 168 -2.71 -9.45 18.73
C THR A 168 -3.90 -8.61 18.30
N THR A 169 -3.65 -7.51 17.59
CA THR A 169 -4.70 -6.60 17.10
C THR A 169 -5.61 -7.30 16.08
N ALA A 170 -5.05 -8.10 15.18
CA ALA A 170 -5.82 -8.91 14.25
C ALA A 170 -6.73 -9.91 14.97
N ASN A 171 -6.23 -10.56 16.04
CA ASN A 171 -7.02 -11.49 16.84
C ASN A 171 -8.14 -10.81 17.63
N ASP A 172 -7.92 -9.60 18.14
CA ASP A 172 -8.98 -8.81 18.78
C ASP A 172 -10.10 -8.48 17.77
N LEU A 173 -9.74 -8.09 16.54
CA LEU A 173 -10.72 -7.90 15.45
C LEU A 173 -11.43 -9.21 15.11
N LEU A 174 -10.71 -10.30 14.86
CA LEU A 174 -11.29 -11.60 14.54
C LEU A 174 -12.24 -12.07 15.64
N GLY A 175 -11.86 -11.88 16.91
CA GLY A 175 -12.70 -12.18 18.07
C GLY A 175 -14.01 -11.38 18.08
N LEU A 176 -13.94 -10.07 17.79
CA LEU A 176 -15.13 -9.22 17.68
C LEU A 176 -16.12 -9.73 16.63
N PHE A 177 -15.62 -10.25 15.50
CA PHE A 177 -16.43 -10.80 14.42
C PHE A 177 -16.70 -12.32 14.54
N GLY A 178 -16.31 -12.96 15.65
CA GLY A 178 -16.51 -14.40 15.88
C GLY A 178 -15.78 -15.29 14.87
N ARG A 179 -14.62 -14.85 14.38
CA ARG A 179 -13.78 -15.56 13.40
C ARG A 179 -12.69 -16.38 14.09
N PRO A 180 -12.14 -17.41 13.43
CA PRO A 180 -10.99 -18.14 13.95
C PRO A 180 -9.79 -17.22 14.18
N LEU A 181 -9.08 -17.43 15.30
CA LEU A 181 -7.89 -16.66 15.65
C LEU A 181 -6.65 -17.17 14.92
N ILE A 182 -5.71 -16.27 14.67
CA ILE A 182 -4.38 -16.55 14.12
C ILE A 182 -3.50 -17.11 15.24
N GLU A 183 -2.94 -18.29 15.01
CA GLU A 183 -1.95 -18.91 15.89
C GLU A 183 -0.53 -18.47 15.51
N MET A 184 0.22 -17.91 16.46
CA MET A 184 1.64 -17.62 16.27
C MET A 184 2.49 -18.82 16.68
N THR A 185 3.26 -19.35 15.72
CA THR A 185 4.25 -20.38 16.00
C THR A 185 5.65 -19.79 15.97
N GLN A 186 6.33 -19.77 17.12
CA GLN A 186 7.73 -19.36 17.17
C GLN A 186 8.61 -20.42 16.50
N MET A 187 9.23 -20.06 15.38
CA MET A 187 10.21 -20.91 14.72
C MET A 187 11.50 -20.97 15.56
N ARG A 188 11.70 -22.05 16.31
CA ARG A 188 12.96 -22.32 16.99
C ARG A 188 13.98 -22.86 15.99
N GLY A 189 15.18 -22.27 15.97
CA GLY A 189 16.30 -22.77 15.17
C GLY A 189 16.60 -22.00 13.88
N TRP A 190 15.94 -20.86 13.61
CA TRP A 190 16.45 -19.88 12.67
C TRP A 190 17.71 -19.21 13.27
N ARG A 191 18.81 -19.96 13.31
CA ARG A 191 20.13 -19.41 13.63
C ARG A 191 20.41 -18.30 12.62
N GLN A 192 20.70 -17.10 13.11
CA GLN A 192 21.46 -16.09 12.38
C GLN A 192 22.67 -16.78 11.71
N ARG A 193 22.57 -17.01 10.41
CA ARG A 193 23.69 -17.25 9.52
C ARG A 193 23.23 -16.89 8.11
N ASN A 194 23.34 -15.62 7.78
CA ASN A 194 23.67 -15.29 6.41
C ASN A 194 25.16 -14.98 6.37
N LEU A 195 25.90 -15.87 5.70
CA LEU A 195 27.27 -15.70 5.27
C LEU A 195 27.49 -14.32 4.59
N MET A 196 26.42 -13.74 4.03
CA MET A 196 26.39 -12.42 3.41
C MET A 196 26.59 -11.25 4.39
N ASP A 197 26.14 -11.35 5.64
CA ASP A 197 26.31 -10.25 6.61
C ASP A 197 27.78 -10.15 7.07
N ARG A 198 28.47 -11.29 7.20
CA ARG A 198 29.93 -11.32 7.43
C ARG A 198 30.77 -10.86 6.23
N LEU A 199 30.22 -10.92 5.02
CA LEU A 199 30.92 -10.45 3.82
C LEU A 199 30.77 -8.93 3.62
N ARG A 200 29.68 -8.32 4.12
CA ARG A 200 29.52 -6.85 4.10
C ARG A 200 30.47 -6.14 5.07
N GLU A 201 30.77 -6.71 6.23
CA GLU A 201 31.71 -6.14 7.20
C GLU A 201 33.18 -6.17 6.72
N ILE A 202 33.54 -7.01 5.74
CA ILE A 202 34.92 -7.11 5.22
C ILE A 202 35.21 -6.08 4.10
N CYS A 203 34.17 -5.45 3.52
CA CYS A 203 34.33 -4.60 2.32
C CYS A 203 34.22 -3.08 2.56
N TRP A 204 34.29 -2.59 3.80
CA TRP A 204 34.32 -1.16 4.09
C TRP A 204 35.35 -0.75 5.17
N ASP A 205 36.54 -1.37 5.12
CA ASP A 205 37.75 -0.75 5.66
C ASP A 205 38.74 -0.56 4.51
N SER A 206 38.72 0.63 3.91
CA SER A 206 39.79 1.19 3.07
C SER A 206 39.87 2.69 3.32
#